data_AF-A0A974A073-F1
#
_entry.id   AF-A0A974A073-F1
#
_cell.length_a   1.000
_cell.length_b   1.000
_cell.length_c   1.000
_cell.angle_alpha   90.00
_cell.angle_beta   90.00
_cell.angle_gamma   90.00
#
_symmetry.space_group_name_H-M   'P 1'
#
loop_
_entity.id
_entity.type
_entity.pdbx_description
1 polymer ?
#
loop_
_entity_poly.entity_id
_entity_poly.type
_entity_poly.pdbx_seq_one_letter_code
_entity_poly.pdbx_strand_id
1 'polypeptide(L)' 'MPSLQPALLLFRRGLHAITTGWQNLIDRIRDPYRPERHYMCGPGPKWHAKHAVQAAPAG' A
#
# COMPACT_ATOMS: atom_id res chain seq x y z
N MET A 1 12.59 -47.02 19.87
CA MET A 1 11.49 -46.06 20.02
C MET A 1 11.68 -44.98 18.96
N PRO A 2 10.85 -44.89 17.90
CA PRO A 2 11.03 -43.85 16.89
C PRO A 2 10.72 -42.49 17.54
N SER A 3 11.67 -41.56 17.43
CA SER A 3 11.56 -40.22 18.01
C SER A 3 10.53 -39.40 17.23
N LEU A 4 9.48 -38.92 17.90
CA LEU A 4 8.44 -38.04 17.34
C LEU A 4 8.94 -36.61 17.04
N GLN A 5 10.25 -36.36 17.16
CA GLN A 5 10.86 -35.03 17.02
C GLN A 5 10.81 -34.40 15.62
N PRO A 6 10.95 -35.12 14.49
CA PRO A 6 11.01 -34.48 13.18
C PRO A 6 9.65 -33.89 12.77
N ALA A 7 8.55 -34.50 13.19
CA ALA A 7 7.20 -33.98 12.94
C ALA A 7 7.03 -32.60 13.60
N LEU A 8 7.41 -32.44 14.87
CA LEU A 8 7.28 -31.19 15.60
C LEU A 8 8.11 -30.05 14.99
N LEU A 9 9.31 -30.36 14.47
CA LEU A 9 10.16 -29.36 13.80
C LEU A 9 9.56 -28.88 12.48
N LEU A 10 8.95 -29.78 11.71
CA LEU A 10 8.21 -29.44 10.49
C LEU A 10 6.97 -28.59 10.80
N PHE A 11 6.20 -28.98 11.82
CA PHE A 11 5.07 -28.19 12.29
C PHE A 11 5.49 -26.80 12.73
N ARG A 12 6.57 -26.70 13.54
CA ARG A 12 7.10 -25.41 13.99
C ARG A 12 7.59 -24.54 12.83
N ARG A 13 8.22 -25.14 11.81
CA ARG A 13 8.65 -24.44 10.60
C ARG A 13 7.46 -23.94 9.77
N GLY A 14 6.42 -24.75 9.63
CA GLY A 14 5.17 -24.36 8.96
C GLY A 14 4.48 -23.18 9.64
N LEU A 15 4.34 -23.23 10.97
CA LEU A 15 3.74 -22.15 11.76
C LEU A 15 4.54 -20.85 11.67
N HIS A 16 5.88 -20.93 11.66
CA HIS A 16 6.72 -19.76 11.43
C HIS A 16 6.49 -19.15 10.04
N ALA A 17 6.43 -19.97 8.99
CA ALA A 17 6.18 -19.47 7.63
C ALA A 17 4.82 -18.77 7.51
N ILE A 18 3.79 -19.34 8.13
CA ILE A 18 2.44 -18.74 8.18
C ILE A 18 2.50 -17.41 8.93
N THR A 19 3.08 -17.38 10.12
CA THR A 19 3.16 -16.17 10.96
C THR A 19 3.90 -15.03 10.24
N THR A 20 5.03 -15.33 9.59
CA THR A 20 5.79 -14.33 8.81
C THR A 20 4.98 -13.82 7.61
N GLY A 21 4.26 -14.71 6.91
CA GLY A 21 3.37 -14.32 5.82
C GLY A 21 2.26 -13.36 6.28
N TRP A 22 1.62 -13.68 7.41
CA TRP A 22 0.59 -12.82 8.02
C TRP A 22 1.15 -11.47 8.47
N GLN A 23 2.34 -11.45 9.07
CA GLN A 23 2.99 -10.22 9.51
C GLN A 23 3.25 -9.26 8.32
N ASN A 24 3.75 -9.80 7.20
CA ASN A 24 3.99 -9.02 5.98
C ASN A 24 2.69 -8.52 5.33
N LEU A 25 1.63 -9.31 5.40
CA LEU A 25 0.32 -8.91 4.90
C LEU A 25 -0.25 -7.75 5.72
N ILE A 26 -0.19 -7.85 7.05
CA ILE A 26 -0.66 -6.80 7.96
C ILE A 26 0.15 -5.52 7.76
N ASP A 27 1.46 -5.62 7.56
CA ASP A 27 2.33 -4.46 7.30
C ASP A 27 1.91 -3.71 6.03
N ARG A 28 1.67 -4.44 4.93
CA ARG A 28 1.17 -3.85 3.67
C ARG A 28 -0.21 -3.22 3.79
N ILE A 29 -1.12 -3.82 4.56
CA ILE A 29 -2.47 -3.28 4.74
C ILE A 29 -2.47 -2.07 5.70
N ARG A 30 -1.54 -2.05 6.66
CA ARG A 30 -1.36 -0.91 7.57
C ARG A 30 -0.67 0.27 6.93
N ASP A 31 -0.12 0.15 5.71
CA ASP A 31 0.37 1.31 4.97
C ASP A 31 -0.80 2.30 4.81
N PRO A 32 -0.71 3.49 5.44
CA PRO A 32 -1.78 4.46 5.35
C PRO A 32 -1.89 4.86 3.88
N TYR A 33 -3.05 4.64 3.26
CA TYR A 33 -3.34 5.18 1.94
C TYR A 33 -3.04 6.69 1.98
N ARG A 34 -1.98 7.10 1.31
CA ARG A 34 -1.49 8.50 1.26
C ARG A 34 -2.04 9.16 -0.01
N PRO A 35 -3.26 9.71 0.02
CA PRO A 35 -3.84 10.43 -1.11
C PRO A 35 -2.95 11.60 -1.55
N GLU A 36 -2.16 12.15 -0.62
CA GLU A 36 -1.14 13.19 -0.85
C GLU A 36 -0.15 12.85 -1.98
N ARG A 37 0.09 11.58 -2.29
CA ARG A 37 0.93 11.16 -3.42
C ARG A 37 0.17 11.02 -4.73
N HIS A 38 -1.15 10.80 -4.64
CA HIS A 38 -2.02 10.51 -5.77
C HIS A 38 -2.75 11.76 -6.29
N TYR A 39 -2.94 12.77 -5.44
CA TYR A 39 -3.65 14.01 -5.75
C TYR A 39 -2.72 15.22 -5.94
N MET A 40 -1.47 15.01 -6.35
CA MET A 40 -0.57 16.10 -6.76
C MET A 40 -0.64 16.40 -8.27
N CYS A 41 -1.48 15.66 -9.01
CA CYS A 41 -1.87 16.08 -10.34
C CYS A 41 -2.67 17.38 -10.17
N GLY A 42 -1.96 18.50 -10.31
CA GLY A 42 -2.55 19.83 -10.30
C GLY A 42 -3.66 19.95 -11.35
N PRO A 43 -4.33 21.10 -11.40
CA PRO A 43 -5.44 21.30 -12.32
C PRO A 43 -5.05 20.91 -13.75
N GLY A 44 -5.75 19.93 -14.32
CA GLY A 44 -5.46 19.46 -15.67
C GLY A 44 -5.74 20.53 -16.74
N PRO A 45 -5.38 20.28 -18.00
CA PRO A 45 -5.56 21.24 -19.10
C PRO A 45 -7.02 21.74 -19.25
N LYS A 46 -7.99 20.89 -18.93
CA LYS A 46 -9.43 21.23 -18.91
C LYS A 46 -9.79 22.26 -17.82
N TRP A 47 -9.10 22.25 -16.69
CA TRP A 47 -9.27 23.26 -15.64
C TRP A 47 -8.67 24.59 -16.09
N HIS A 48 -7.45 24.56 -16.65
CA HIS A 48 -6.81 25.76 -17.19
C HIS A 48 -7.64 26.40 -18.32
N ALA A 49 -8.23 25.61 -19.23
CA ALA A 49 -9.08 26.15 -20.29
C ALA A 49 -10.32 26.90 -19.77
N LYS A 50 -10.90 26.45 -18.64
CA LYS A 50 -12.05 27.11 -18.00
C LYS A 50 -11.67 28.39 -17.26
N HIS A 51 -10.49 28.41 -16.63
CA HIS A 51 -10.03 29.54 -15.82
C HIS A 51 -9.20 30.57 -16.62
N ALA A 52 -8.63 30.19 -17.76
CA ALA A 52 -7.95 31.13 -18.66
C ALA A 52 -8.89 32.22 -19.18
N VAL A 53 -10.17 31.92 -19.32
CA VAL A 53 -11.23 32.89 -19.68
C VAL A 53 -11.49 33.88 -18.53
N GLN A 54 -11.24 33.49 -17.28
CA GLN A 54 -11.42 34.36 -16.11
C GLN A 54 -10.16 35.13 -15.70
N ALA A 55 -8.98 34.71 -16.16
CA ALA A 55 -7.69 35.33 -15.86
C ALA A 55 -7.25 36.37 -16.91
N ALA A 56 -8.12 36.78 -17.83
CA ALA A 56 -7.85 37.92 -18.70
C ALA A 56 -7.76 39.20 -17.84
N PRO A 57 -6.64 39.93 -17.83
CA PRO A 57 -6.54 41.16 -17.08
C PRO A 57 -7.45 42.21 -17.72
N ALA A 58 -8.31 42.83 -16.92
CA ALA A 58 -8.84 44.14 -17.27
C ALA A 58 -7.70 45.15 -17.11
N GLY A 59 -7.04 45.51 -18.23
CA GLY A 59 -5.95 46.49 -18.25
C GLY A 59 -5.01 46.29 -19.42
#